data_AF-A0A924YR76-F1
#
_entry.id   AF-A0A924YR76-F1
#
_cell.length_a   1.000
_cell.length_b   1.000
_cell.length_c   1.000
_cell.angle_alpha   90.00
_cell.angle_beta   90.00
_cell.angle_gamma   90.00
#
_symmetry.space_group_name_H-M   'P 1'
#
loop_
_entity.id
_entity.type
_entity.pdbx_description
1 polymer ?
#
loop_
_entity_poly.entity_id
_entity_poly.type
_entity_poly.pdbx_seq_one_letter_code
_entity_poly.pdbx_strand_id
1 'polypeptide(L)'
;RQHDLLLAEVFVRYREELPSLAVFWVGEEALPKAEYGVKNPDAFLIDDELQPRRVIESAGAYSQHQVETFHEYCRLARLPYELW
;
A
#
# COMPACT_ATOMS: atom_id res chain seq x y z
N ARG A 1 1.99 9.58 -12.30
CA ARG A 1 0.82 10.14 -13.02
C ARG A 1 -0.32 9.13 -13.21
N GLN A 2 -0.19 8.03 -13.95
CA GLN A 2 -1.27 7.01 -13.97
C GLN A 2 -1.38 6.27 -12.64
N HIS A 3 -0.24 5.99 -12.01
CA HIS A 3 -0.12 5.43 -10.67
C HIS A 3 -0.93 6.19 -9.60
N ASP A 4 -0.73 7.52 -9.52
CA ASP A 4 -1.40 8.35 -8.50
C ASP A 4 -2.92 8.43 -8.71
N LEU A 5 -3.36 8.36 -9.97
CA LEU A 5 -4.78 8.28 -10.30
C LEU A 5 -5.38 6.92 -9.92
N LEU A 6 -4.65 5.82 -10.15
CA LEU A 6 -5.07 4.48 -9.72
C LEU A 6 -5.20 4.43 -8.20
N LEU A 7 -4.20 4.92 -7.47
CA LEU A 7 -4.24 4.94 -6.01
C LEU A 7 -5.41 5.78 -5.48
N ALA A 8 -5.70 6.93 -6.12
CA ALA A 8 -6.85 7.75 -5.78
C ALA A 8 -8.18 7.02 -6.03
N GLU A 9 -8.30 6.28 -7.13
CA GLU A 9 -9.48 5.45 -7.41
C GLU A 9 -9.67 4.35 -6.35
N VAL A 10 -8.59 3.66 -5.98
CA VAL A 10 -8.62 2.64 -4.91
C VAL A 10 -9.04 3.27 -3.58
N PHE A 11 -8.52 4.46 -3.24
CA PHE A 11 -8.92 5.17 -2.03
C PHE A 11 -10.42 5.53 -2.04
N VAL A 12 -10.94 6.04 -3.16
CA VAL A 12 -12.39 6.34 -3.31
C VAL A 12 -13.20 5.07 -3.13
N ARG A 13 -12.78 3.95 -3.73
CA ARG A 13 -13.44 2.65 -3.55
C ARG A 13 -13.46 2.22 -2.08
N TYR A 14 -12.35 2.36 -1.36
CA TYR A 14 -12.31 2.09 0.08
C TYR A 14 -13.29 2.98 0.85
N ARG A 15 -13.39 4.27 0.51
CA ARG A 15 -14.32 5.21 1.14
C ARG A 15 -15.78 4.85 0.90
N GLU A 16 -16.12 4.33 -0.28
CA GLU A 16 -17.50 3.99 -0.67
C GLU A 16 -17.92 2.59 -0.21
N GLU A 17 -17.07 1.58 -0.42
CA GLU A 17 -17.39 0.16 -0.19
C GLU A 17 -16.94 -0.35 1.18
N LEU A 18 -15.84 0.20 1.72
CA LEU A 18 -15.19 -0.28 2.95
C LEU A 18 -14.89 0.87 3.92
N PRO A 19 -15.89 1.71 4.29
CA PRO A 19 -15.65 2.94 5.05
C PRO A 19 -14.99 2.69 6.41
N SER A 20 -15.26 1.54 7.04
CA SER A 20 -14.62 1.13 8.30
C SER A 20 -13.13 0.80 8.17
N LEU A 21 -12.64 0.51 6.96
CA LEU A 21 -11.22 0.31 6.69
C LEU A 21 -10.56 1.59 6.18
N ALA A 22 -11.30 2.42 5.45
CA ALA A 22 -10.78 3.67 4.89
C ALA A 22 -10.28 4.66 5.97
N VAL A 23 -10.79 4.59 7.20
CA VAL A 23 -10.31 5.41 8.32
C VAL A 23 -8.87 5.10 8.72
N PHE A 24 -8.39 3.90 8.42
CA PHE A 24 -7.03 3.46 8.71
C PHE A 24 -6.06 3.73 7.56
N TRP A 25 -6.52 4.35 6.47
CA TRP A 25 -5.69 4.58 5.29
C TRP A 25 -4.61 5.64 5.54
N VAL A 26 -3.36 5.28 5.28
CA VAL A 26 -2.19 6.16 5.35
C VAL A 26 -1.41 6.05 4.04
N GLY A 27 -1.34 7.13 3.27
CA GLY A 27 -0.55 7.17 2.03
C GLY A 27 0.95 7.35 2.30
N GLU A 28 1.79 7.00 1.32
CA GLU A 28 3.25 7.03 1.44
C GLU A 28 3.83 8.38 1.90
N GLU A 29 3.23 9.49 1.48
CA GLU A 29 3.65 10.86 1.83
C GLU A 29 3.46 11.20 3.32
N ALA A 30 2.58 10.46 4.00
CA ALA A 30 2.36 10.60 5.44
C ALA A 30 3.30 9.73 6.28
N LEU A 31 4.09 8.86 5.64
CA LEU A 31 5.04 7.98 6.32
C LEU A 31 6.44 8.61 6.39
N PRO A 32 7.24 8.27 7.42
CA PRO A 32 8.67 8.54 7.38
C PRO A 32 9.27 8.00 6.10
N LYS A 33 10.22 8.74 5.52
CA LYS A 33 10.99 8.23 4.37
C LYS A 33 11.62 6.91 4.76
N ALA A 34 11.40 5.88 3.95
CA ALA A 34 12.07 4.61 4.10
C ALA A 34 13.59 4.77 4.11
N GLU A 35 14.27 3.82 4.75
CA GLU A 35 15.73 3.73 4.72
C GLU A 35 16.25 3.66 3.27
N TYR A 36 17.49 4.12 3.08
CA TYR A 36 18.10 4.20 1.76
C TYR A 36 18.08 2.84 1.04
N GLY A 37 17.40 2.78 -0.11
CA GLY A 37 17.25 1.57 -0.92
C GLY A 37 15.95 0.79 -0.68
N VAL A 38 15.10 1.22 0.24
CA VAL A 38 13.76 0.64 0.46
C VAL A 38 12.71 1.65 -0.04
N LYS A 39 11.78 1.22 -0.89
CA LYS A 39 10.63 2.04 -1.30
C LYS A 39 9.52 1.85 -0.27
N ASN A 40 8.89 2.94 0.19
CA ASN A 40 7.61 2.80 0.88
C ASN A 40 6.57 2.27 -0.11
N PRO A 41 5.71 1.33 0.31
CA PRO A 41 4.50 1.06 -0.42
C PRO A 41 3.61 2.28 -0.55
N ASP A 42 2.76 2.29 -1.57
CA ASP A 42 1.97 3.46 -1.94
C ASP A 42 0.96 3.87 -0.86
N ALA A 43 0.37 2.88 -0.16
CA ALA A 43 -0.43 3.11 1.03
C ALA A 43 -0.45 1.91 1.99
N PHE A 44 -0.84 2.19 3.22
CA PHE A 44 -1.07 1.22 4.28
C PHE A 44 -2.45 1.40 4.89
N LEU A 45 -2.96 0.32 5.47
CA LEU A 45 -3.96 0.41 6.54
C LEU A 45 -3.23 0.24 7.87
N ILE A 46 -3.20 1.30 8.68
CA ILE A 46 -2.56 1.33 9.99
C ILE A 46 -3.66 1.47 11.04
N ASP A 47 -3.71 0.53 11.98
CA ASP A 47 -4.69 0.56 13.07
C ASP A 47 -4.36 1.59 14.16
N ASP A 48 -5.25 1.71 15.15
CA ASP A 48 -5.10 2.64 16.27
C ASP A 48 -3.87 2.34 17.15
N GLU A 49 -3.29 1.14 17.03
CA GLU A 49 -2.08 0.69 17.73
C GLU A 49 -0.80 0.95 16.91
N LEU A 50 -0.94 1.72 15.82
CA LEU A 50 0.11 2.03 14.85
C LEU A 50 0.71 0.77 14.19
N GLN A 51 -0.06 -0.32 14.11
CA GLN A 51 0.38 -1.54 13.46
C GLN A 51 -0.11 -1.58 12.00
N PRO A 52 0.78 -1.85 11.03
CA PRO A 52 0.37 -2.05 9.65
C PRO A 52 -0.43 -3.36 9.53
N ARG A 53 -1.69 -3.24 9.10
CA ARG A 53 -2.62 -4.36 8.90
C ARG A 53 -2.67 -4.84 7.46
N ARG A 54 -2.39 -3.93 6.52
CA ARG A 54 -2.42 -4.21 5.09
C ARG A 54 -1.60 -3.18 4.34
N VAL A 55 -1.00 -3.62 3.24
CA VAL A 55 -0.34 -2.77 2.25
C VAL A 55 -1.19 -2.69 0.99
N ILE A 56 -1.26 -1.52 0.37
CA ILE A 56 -1.87 -1.31 -0.95
C ILE A 56 -0.79 -0.79 -1.89
N GLU A 57 -0.57 -1.47 -3.01
CA GLU A 57 0.38 -1.08 -4.05
C GLU A 57 -0.31 -1.01 -5.42
N SER A 58 -0.10 0.10 -6.14
CA SER A 58 -0.50 0.29 -7.52
C SER A 58 0.53 -0.37 -8.45
N ALA A 59 0.26 -1.61 -8.85
CA ALA A 59 1.16 -2.48 -9.59
C ALA A 59 0.84 -2.60 -11.09
N GLY A 60 -0.04 -1.77 -11.66
CA GLY A 60 -0.43 -1.83 -13.07
C GLY A 60 0.71 -1.78 -14.11
N ALA A 61 1.92 -1.32 -13.73
CA ALA A 61 3.10 -1.31 -14.59
C ALA A 61 4.26 -2.21 -14.08
N TYR A 62 4.02 -3.04 -13.07
CA TYR A 62 5.06 -3.91 -12.52
C TYR A 62 5.44 -5.03 -13.50
N SER A 63 6.74 -5.25 -13.64
CA SER A 63 7.27 -6.48 -14.21
C SER A 63 7.11 -7.66 -13.24
N GLN A 64 7.24 -8.89 -13.74
CA GLN A 64 7.24 -10.09 -12.90
C GLN A 64 8.24 -9.98 -11.74
N HIS A 65 9.46 -9.51 -12.02
CA HIS A 65 10.49 -9.36 -11.00
C HIS A 65 10.10 -8.37 -9.89
N GLN A 66 9.39 -7.29 -10.23
CA GLN A 66 8.90 -6.33 -9.24
C GLN A 66 7.79 -6.92 -8.37
N VAL A 67 6.88 -7.70 -8.96
CA VAL A 67 5.84 -8.43 -8.21
C VAL A 67 6.47 -9.44 -7.25
N GLU A 68 7.45 -10.22 -7.70
CA GLU A 68 8.15 -11.22 -6.88
C GLU A 68 8.91 -10.56 -5.72
N THR A 69 9.63 -9.47 -6.00
CA THR A 69 10.38 -8.72 -4.98
C THR A 69 9.44 -8.11 -3.94
N PHE A 70 8.32 -7.53 -4.38
CA PHE A 70 7.32 -6.97 -3.48
C PHE A 70 6.61 -8.05 -2.64
N HIS A 71 6.28 -9.19 -3.26
CA HIS A 71 5.72 -10.34 -2.55
C HIS A 71 6.67 -10.81 -1.46
N GLU A 72 7.96 -11.00 -1.78
CA GLU A 72 8.95 -11.48 -0.82
C GLU A 72 9.14 -10.50 0.34
N TYR A 73 9.16 -9.19 0.07
CA TYR A 73 9.16 -8.15 1.09
C TYR A 73 7.97 -8.30 2.05
N CYS A 74 6.74 -8.36 1.51
CA CYS A 74 5.54 -8.49 2.34
C CYS A 74 5.51 -9.82 3.10
N ARG A 75 5.95 -10.92 2.47
CA ARG A 75 6.01 -12.25 3.06
C ARG A 75 6.97 -12.30 4.25
N LEU A 76 8.16 -11.72 4.11
CA LEU A 76 9.15 -11.63 5.19
C LEU A 76 8.64 -10.76 6.34
N ALA A 77 7.97 -9.65 6.02
CA ALA A 77 7.37 -8.74 7.01
C ALA A 77 6.05 -9.27 7.60
N ARG A 78 5.51 -10.40 7.10
CA ARG A 78 4.19 -10.94 7.44
C ARG A 78 3.05 -9.92 7.23
N LEU A 79 3.18 -9.09 6.21
CA LEU A 79 2.21 -8.08 5.85
C LEU A 79 1.24 -8.61 4.79
N PRO A 80 -0.07 -8.65 5.07
CA PRO A 80 -1.08 -8.81 4.03
C PRO A 80 -0.97 -7.65 3.03
N TYR A 81 -1.19 -7.91 1.75
CA TYR A 81 -1.12 -6.87 0.73
C TYR A 81 -2.15 -7.06 -0.39
N GLU A 82 -2.43 -5.95 -1.07
CA GLU A 82 -3.21 -5.88 -2.30
C GLU A 82 -2.37 -5.26 -3.41
N LEU A 83 -2.48 -5.82 -4.61
CA LEU A 83 -1.92 -5.25 -5.83
C LEU A 83 -3.08 -4.80 -6.71
N TRP A 84 -3.04 -3.55 -7.16
CA TRP A 84 -4.07 -2.92 -8.00
C TRP A 84 -3.51 -2.53 -9.37
#